data_AF-A0A183JKY5-F1
#
_entry.id   AF-A0A183JKY5-F1
#
_cell.length_a   1.000
_cell.length_b   1.000
_cell.length_c   1.000
_cell.angle_alpha   90.00
_cell.angle_beta   90.00
_cell.angle_gamma   90.00
#
_symmetry.space_group_name_H-M   'P 1'
#
loop_
_entity.id
_entity.type
_entity.pdbx_description
1 polymer ?
#
loop_
_entity_poly.entity_id
_entity_poly.type
_entity_poly.pdbx_seq_one_letter_code
_entity_poly.pdbx_strand_id
1 'polypeptide(L)'
;MDLMRRLPPQKINHTLVDVISLKPEHCEDILSSVDQPLKIARDVHADRDYLLCDYNRDGDSYRSPWSNTYDPPLEDGAMPSESLRKREIEINTAFDQYREM
;
A
#
# COMPACT_ATOMS: atom_id res chain seq x y z
N MET A 1 15.40 5.69 -11.33
CA MET A 1 15.86 4.49 -10.58
C MET A 1 17.29 4.58 -10.03
N ASP A 2 18.29 5.07 -10.76
CA ASP A 2 19.69 5.11 -10.26
C ASP A 2 19.86 5.98 -8.99
N LEU A 3 19.13 7.10 -8.90
CA LEU A 3 19.17 8.01 -7.75
C LEU A 3 18.73 7.35 -6.42
N MET A 4 17.62 6.61 -6.43
CA MET A 4 17.10 5.93 -5.23
C MET A 4 17.99 4.78 -4.74
N ARG A 5 18.89 4.27 -5.60
CA ARG A 5 19.86 3.23 -5.24
C ARG A 5 21.15 3.78 -4.63
N ARG A 6 21.38 5.09 -4.71
CA ARG A 6 22.62 5.75 -4.25
C ARG A 6 22.42 6.66 -3.05
N LEU A 7 21.20 7.13 -2.83
CA LEU A 7 20.89 8.01 -1.71
C LEU A 7 20.77 7.23 -0.39
N PRO A 8 21.03 7.87 0.77
CA PRO A 8 20.94 7.23 2.07
C PRO A 8 19.54 6.62 2.31
N PRO A 9 19.42 5.31 2.54
CA PRO A 9 18.11 4.65 2.68
C PRO A 9 17.33 5.14 3.89
N GLN A 10 18.00 5.70 4.91
CA GLN A 10 17.37 6.25 6.10
C GLN A 10 16.46 7.46 5.79
N LYS A 11 16.69 8.12 4.64
CA LYS A 11 15.94 9.31 4.22
C LYS A 11 14.96 9.01 3.09
N ILE A 12 14.69 7.74 2.78
CA ILE A 12 13.92 7.35 1.59
C ILE A 12 12.58 8.09 1.49
N ASN A 13 11.84 8.22 2.58
CA ASN A 13 10.56 8.95 2.60
C ASN A 13 10.71 10.43 2.19
N HIS A 14 11.73 11.12 2.71
CA HIS A 14 11.99 12.53 2.39
C HIS A 14 12.46 12.69 0.95
N THR A 15 13.43 11.85 0.55
CA THR A 15 13.96 11.84 -0.82
C THR A 15 12.85 11.61 -1.84
N LEU A 16 11.91 10.71 -1.56
CA LEU A 16 10.84 10.37 -2.49
C LEU A 16 9.88 11.55 -2.66
N VAL A 17 9.54 12.25 -1.56
CA VAL A 17 8.77 13.50 -1.60
C VAL A 17 9.49 14.58 -2.39
N ASP A 18 10.80 14.75 -2.19
CA ASP A 18 11.60 15.75 -2.94
C ASP A 18 11.62 15.46 -4.44
N VAL A 19 11.78 14.18 -4.82
CA VAL A 19 11.82 13.76 -6.23
C VAL A 19 10.44 13.95 -6.88
N ILE A 20 9.35 13.60 -6.19
CA ILE A 20 7.98 13.87 -6.68
C ILE A 20 7.75 15.37 -6.82
N SER A 21 8.22 16.17 -5.87
CA SER A 21 8.08 17.64 -5.91
C SER A 21 8.86 18.26 -7.07
N LEU A 22 10.01 17.67 -7.43
CA LEU A 22 10.84 18.12 -8.55
C LEU A 22 10.23 17.74 -9.92
N LYS A 23 9.59 16.56 -10.00
CA LYS A 23 8.98 16.03 -11.23
C LYS A 23 7.63 15.35 -10.93
N PRO A 24 6.55 16.14 -10.76
CA PRO A 24 5.24 15.58 -10.44
C PRO A 24 4.67 14.71 -11.57
N GLU A 25 5.10 14.93 -12.80
CA GLU A 25 4.74 14.15 -14.00
C GLU A 25 5.12 12.66 -13.93
N HIS A 26 6.07 12.28 -13.06
CA HIS A 26 6.50 10.88 -12.89
C HIS A 26 6.10 10.30 -11.53
N CYS A 27 5.19 10.94 -10.80
CA CYS A 27 4.80 10.52 -9.46
C CYS A 27 4.37 9.03 -9.43
N GLU A 28 3.50 8.63 -10.35
CA GLU A 28 2.95 7.27 -10.44
C GLU A 28 4.02 6.22 -10.77
N ASP A 29 4.90 6.51 -11.74
CA ASP A 29 6.01 5.62 -12.10
C ASP A 29 7.01 5.45 -10.95
N ILE A 30 7.25 6.51 -10.18
CA ILE A 30 8.20 6.49 -9.05
C ILE A 30 7.61 5.71 -7.88
N LEU A 31 6.36 5.99 -7.53
CA LEU A 31 5.64 5.31 -6.46
C LEU A 31 5.52 3.80 -6.73
N SER A 32 5.17 3.41 -7.95
CA SER A 32 5.05 2.00 -8.34
C SER A 32 6.39 1.25 -8.45
N SER A 33 7.52 1.94 -8.58
CA SER A 33 8.84 1.32 -8.80
C SER A 33 9.78 1.37 -7.61
N VAL A 34 9.46 2.16 -6.58
CA VAL A 34 10.32 2.37 -5.42
C VAL A 34 9.65 1.85 -4.15
N ASP A 35 10.20 0.77 -3.59
CA ASP A 35 9.74 0.23 -2.33
C ASP A 35 9.89 1.24 -1.18
N GLN A 36 8.81 1.41 -0.43
CA GLN A 36 8.77 2.21 0.79
C GLN A 36 8.64 1.30 2.02
N PRO A 37 9.14 1.73 3.19
CA PRO A 37 8.87 1.03 4.43
C PRO A 37 7.36 0.87 4.65
N LEU A 38 6.93 -0.36 4.91
CA LEU A 38 5.52 -0.65 5.16
C LEU A 38 5.04 0.08 6.41
N LYS A 39 3.90 0.76 6.31
CA LYS A 39 3.21 1.38 7.44
C LYS A 39 2.09 0.48 7.90
N ILE A 40 1.70 0.60 9.17
CA ILE A 40 0.60 -0.16 9.75
C ILE A 40 -0.59 0.80 9.93
N ALA A 41 -1.77 0.34 9.54
CA ALA A 41 -3.06 0.97 9.85
C ALA A 41 -3.98 -0.04 10.54
N ARG A 42 -5.02 0.46 11.23
CA ARG A 42 -6.01 -0.36 11.93
C ARG A 42 -7.32 -0.32 11.15
N ASP A 43 -7.83 -1.48 10.77
CA ASP A 43 -9.18 -1.63 10.27
C ASP A 43 -10.16 -1.55 11.45
N VAL A 44 -10.97 -0.50 11.49
CA VAL A 44 -11.95 -0.25 12.56
C VAL A 44 -13.10 -1.27 12.54
N HIS A 45 -13.45 -1.81 11.37
CA HIS A 45 -14.56 -2.76 11.23
C HIS A 45 -14.16 -4.18 11.61
N ALA A 46 -12.94 -4.60 11.23
CA ALA A 46 -12.42 -5.93 11.55
C ALA A 46 -11.66 -5.98 12.88
N ASP A 47 -11.34 -4.82 13.46
CA ASP A 47 -10.45 -4.65 14.60
C ASP A 47 -9.13 -5.41 14.39
N ARG A 48 -8.49 -5.16 13.24
CA ARG A 48 -7.24 -5.83 12.83
C ARG A 48 -6.29 -4.86 12.14
N ASP A 49 -5.00 -5.10 12.36
CA ASP A 49 -3.95 -4.31 11.70
C ASP A 49 -3.79 -4.78 10.25
N TYR A 50 -3.47 -3.85 9.36
CA TYR A 50 -3.12 -4.13 7.97
C TYR A 50 -1.97 -3.23 7.51
N LEU A 51 -1.29 -3.67 6.45
CA LEU A 51 -0.11 -3.00 5.92
C LEU A 51 -0.52 -2.04 4.79
N LEU A 52 0.10 -0.86 4.79
CA LEU A 52 -0.08 0.16 3.76
C LEU A 52 1.07 0.11 2.77
N CYS A 53 0.73 0.04 1.48
CA CYS A 53 1.65 0.19 0.36
C CYS A 53 0.90 0.78 -0.84
N ASP A 54 1.60 1.08 -1.93
CA ASP A 54 0.94 1.62 -3.14
C ASP A 54 0.00 0.60 -3.80
N TYR A 55 0.17 -0.70 -3.56
CA TYR A 55 -0.69 -1.73 -4.15
C TYR A 55 -2.11 -1.79 -3.56
N ASN A 56 -2.31 -1.29 -2.34
CA ASN A 56 -3.64 -1.14 -1.75
C ASN A 56 -4.06 0.33 -1.61
N ARG A 57 -3.37 1.25 -2.29
CA ARG A 57 -3.66 2.68 -2.28
C ARG A 57 -4.53 3.08 -3.46
N ASP A 58 -5.46 3.98 -3.22
CA ASP A 58 -6.16 4.73 -4.26
C ASP A 58 -6.30 6.18 -3.80
N GLY A 59 -5.79 7.13 -4.57
CA GLY A 59 -5.63 8.52 -4.13
C GLY A 59 -4.83 8.63 -2.83
N ASP A 60 -5.48 9.06 -1.74
CA ASP A 60 -4.90 9.15 -0.40
C ASP A 60 -5.50 8.14 0.59
N SER A 61 -6.31 7.19 0.10
CA SER A 61 -6.96 6.17 0.90
C SER A 61 -6.34 4.79 0.67
N TYR A 62 -6.46 3.92 1.67
CA TYR A 62 -5.94 2.56 1.62
C TYR A 62 -7.01 1.52 1.88
N ARG A 63 -7.06 0.48 1.06
CA ARG A 63 -8.01 -0.64 1.19
C ARG A 63 -7.52 -1.64 2.22
N SER A 64 -8.37 -1.94 3.20
CA SER A 64 -8.12 -3.02 4.14
C SER A 64 -8.39 -4.40 3.50
N PRO A 65 -7.50 -5.39 3.66
CA PRO A 65 -7.75 -6.75 3.22
C PRO A 65 -8.86 -7.45 4.03
N TRP A 66 -9.22 -6.94 5.21
CA TRP A 66 -10.19 -7.58 6.10
C TRP A 66 -11.63 -7.16 5.76
N SER A 67 -11.97 -5.88 5.93
CA SER A 67 -13.28 -5.31 5.62
C SER A 67 -13.53 -5.07 4.13
N ASN A 68 -12.48 -5.05 3.31
CA ASN A 68 -12.53 -4.66 1.90
C ASN A 68 -12.98 -3.19 1.69
N THR A 69 -12.82 -2.33 2.68
CA THR A 69 -13.17 -0.91 2.58
C THR A 69 -11.92 -0.03 2.56
N TYR A 70 -12.02 1.12 1.92
CA TYR A 70 -11.00 2.16 1.93
C TYR A 70 -11.10 3.03 3.18
N ASP A 71 -9.95 3.44 3.71
CA ASP A 71 -9.84 4.48 4.74
C ASP A 71 -8.82 5.55 4.29
N PRO A 72 -9.20 6.83 4.15
CA PRO A 72 -10.57 7.36 4.24
C PRO A 72 -11.56 6.75 3.24
N PRO A 73 -12.89 6.76 3.50
CA PRO A 73 -13.88 6.18 2.60
C PRO A 73 -13.83 6.77 1.18
N LEU A 74 -13.86 5.89 0.18
CA LEU A 74 -13.93 6.20 -1.24
C LEU A 74 -15.12 5.46 -1.86
N GLU A 75 -15.90 6.14 -2.70
CA GLU A 75 -17.04 5.53 -3.40
C GLU A 75 -16.61 4.82 -4.70
N ASP A 76 -15.51 5.27 -5.32
CA ASP A 76 -15.04 4.87 -6.65
C ASP A 76 -13.62 4.26 -6.63
N GLY A 77 -13.20 3.74 -5.47
CA GLY A 77 -11.90 3.08 -5.33
C GLY A 77 -11.77 1.78 -6.12
N ALA A 78 -10.55 1.43 -6.51
CA ALA A 78 -10.25 0.21 -7.25
C ALA A 78 -10.54 -1.07 -6.45
N MET A 79 -11.57 -1.82 -6.87
CA MET A 79 -12.00 -3.05 -6.19
C MET A 79 -11.63 -4.31 -6.98
N PRO A 80 -11.17 -5.39 -6.30
CA PRO A 80 -10.97 -6.67 -6.96
C PRO A 80 -12.30 -7.27 -7.42
N SER A 81 -12.28 -8.07 -8.50
CA SER A 81 -13.43 -8.86 -8.90
C SER A 81 -13.80 -9.89 -7.81
N GLU A 82 -15.06 -10.36 -7.79
CA GLU A 82 -15.52 -11.32 -6.77
C GLU A 82 -14.65 -12.57 -6.68
N SER A 83 -14.22 -13.11 -7.82
CA SER A 83 -13.35 -14.30 -7.86
C SER A 83 -11.95 -14.02 -7.32
N LEU A 84 -11.40 -12.82 -7.56
CA LEU A 84 -10.12 -12.40 -7.04
C LEU A 84 -10.20 -12.09 -5.55
N ARG A 85 -11.27 -11.44 -5.09
CA ARG A 85 -11.53 -11.16 -3.67
C ARG A 85 -11.63 -12.44 -2.84
N LYS A 86 -12.29 -13.47 -3.36
CA LYS A 86 -12.36 -14.78 -2.68
C LYS A 86 -10.96 -15.36 -2.45
N ARG A 87 -10.11 -15.35 -3.49
CA ARG A 87 -8.72 -15.80 -3.39
C ARG A 87 -7.89 -14.94 -2.46
N GLU A 88 -8.08 -13.62 -2.49
CA GLU A 88 -7.41 -12.68 -1.59
C GLU A 88 -7.68 -13.04 -0.13
N ILE A 89 -8.93 -13.36 0.25
CA ILE A 89 -9.28 -13.77 1.62
C ILE A 89 -8.59 -15.09 2.01
N GLU A 90 -8.61 -16.09 1.13
CA GLU A 90 -7.94 -17.38 1.34
C GLU A 90 -6.43 -17.20 1.54
N ILE A 91 -5.80 -16.38 0.70
CA ILE A 91 -4.37 -16.09 0.75
C ILE A 91 -4.01 -15.30 2.01
N ASN A 92 -4.77 -14.27 2.37
CA ASN A 92 -4.53 -13.51 3.62
C ASN A 92 -4.59 -14.43 4.83
N THR A 93 -5.55 -15.36 4.88
CA THR A 93 -5.65 -16.34 5.97
C THR A 93 -4.43 -17.26 6.03
N ALA A 94 -3.95 -17.74 4.88
CA ALA A 94 -2.77 -18.60 4.81
C ALA A 94 -1.48 -17.86 5.23
N PHE A 95 -1.30 -16.60 4.80
CA PHE A 95 -0.13 -15.80 5.18
C PHE A 95 -0.18 -15.33 6.64
N ASP A 96 -1.37 -15.12 7.20
CA ASP A 96 -1.54 -14.81 8.63
C ASP A 96 -1.03 -15.98 9.50
N GLN A 97 -1.33 -17.22 9.10
CA GLN A 97 -0.78 -18.43 9.75
C GLN A 97 0.74 -18.53 9.56
N TYR A 98 1.24 -18.27 8.36
CA TYR A 98 2.69 -18.28 8.10
C TYR A 98 3.44 -17.24 8.94
N ARG A 99 2.86 -16.07 9.17
CA ARG A 99 3.45 -15.01 10.02
C ARG A 99 3.61 -15.45 11.48
N GLU A 100 2.72 -16.31 11.98
CA GLU A 100 2.76 -16.80 13.37
C GLU A 100 3.77 -17.94 13.59
N MET A 101 4.24 -18.59 12.51
CA MET A 101 5.24 -19.66 12.55
C MET A 101 6.67 -19.11 12.70
#